data_AF-A0A8T3MT66-F1
#
_entry.id   AF-A0A8T3MT66-F1
#
_cell.length_a   1.000
_cell.length_b   1.000
_cell.length_c   1.000
_cell.angle_alpha   90.00
_cell.angle_beta   90.00
_cell.angle_gamma   90.00
#
_symmetry.space_group_name_H-M   'P 1'
#
loop_
_entity.id
_entity.type
_entity.pdbx_description
1 polymer ?
#
loop_
_entity_poly.entity_id
_entity_poly.type
_entity_poly.pdbx_seq_one_letter_code
_entity_poly.pdbx_strand_id
1 'polypeptide(L)'
;MTRQTAAGRATRQRPPGPEGGTIATPAVVRAAATRPMPRDPLARLGRGLWRLLTSVDFAVVQIIVLSILAAVGMTIQQLPDFAFRSASDYVGAMENLHARYDPLFGSSVVGILERLQVFQIFRSTWFSIGLVILVVSIVVCTLDRTPRLWRTVTDVRVAQPEPYFDQRLPDRAALTGVGPDGIRAALRGRGFRVREATGEDGARFVYGDRNQYTKMATLLTHLGLILFLTAAAVTSRFGDEQGLVVAEGEALTVQPIGTPGLLLVKNLAFEAPGIETGLPSDFTTDLAVFQDGREIARKTIRVNDPLSVGGYTFHQNGFGAAPRVVIRDDAGQPLWDAPVPLTDSAAGSAYGLLGVPGRDVGLQLLLRQADDGRGILLVLPYRITGTGPDGKPLVENFPPLALARGERATPAGLDFSVGLVDFSEYTLLIAKRDPGQGIVWLAFACLIAGITITFYLPRRRVWARIDPSGDVGVVWRSDRYVDVEREFGRLLDDLVTIRQRA
;
A
#
# COMPACT_ATOMS: atom_id res chain seq x y z
N MET A 1 38.07 79.37 7.86
CA MET A 1 37.35 78.21 7.30
C MET A 1 38.28 77.01 7.36
N THR A 2 37.86 75.92 8.04
CA THR A 2 38.20 74.47 7.88
C THR A 2 39.46 74.09 7.07
N ARG A 3 40.32 73.12 7.41
CA ARG A 3 40.19 71.83 8.14
C ARG A 3 41.59 71.15 8.20
N GLN A 4 41.70 70.08 9.01
CA GLN A 4 42.57 68.87 8.86
C GLN A 4 44.05 68.94 9.29
N THR A 5 44.44 68.33 10.43
CA THR A 5 44.77 66.91 10.76
C THR A 5 46.26 66.58 10.63
N ALA A 6 46.92 66.35 11.78
CA ALA A 6 48.03 65.41 11.95
C ALA A 6 48.24 65.17 13.45
N ALA A 7 48.27 63.91 13.91
CA ALA A 7 48.67 63.59 15.28
C ALA A 7 49.45 62.27 15.33
N GLY A 8 50.78 62.43 15.19
CA GLY A 8 51.82 61.97 16.10
C GLY A 8 51.62 60.69 16.92
N ARG A 9 52.44 59.70 16.57
CA ARG A 9 52.78 58.48 17.32
C ARG A 9 53.64 58.82 18.53
N ALA A 10 53.30 58.32 19.72
CA ALA A 10 54.19 58.33 20.89
C ALA A 10 54.15 56.99 21.64
N THR A 11 55.32 56.36 21.71
CA THR A 11 55.67 55.14 22.43
C THR A 11 55.63 55.33 23.95
N ARG A 12 55.07 54.38 24.69
CA ARG A 12 55.35 54.15 26.11
C ARG A 12 55.67 52.68 26.36
N GLN A 13 56.87 52.45 26.91
CA GLN A 13 57.35 51.18 27.44
C GLN A 13 56.58 50.80 28.72
N ARG A 14 56.39 49.50 28.93
CA ARG A 14 55.70 48.88 30.07
C ARG A 14 56.76 48.17 30.96
N PRO A 15 56.67 48.24 32.31
CA PRO A 15 57.64 47.62 33.23
C PRO A 15 57.43 46.10 33.34
N PRO A 16 58.41 45.34 33.89
CA PRO A 16 58.36 43.88 33.91
C PRO A 16 57.42 43.36 35.01
N GLY A 17 56.67 42.29 34.69
CA GLY A 17 55.85 41.53 35.63
C GLY A 17 56.56 40.27 36.13
N PRO A 18 56.10 39.67 37.25
CA PRO A 18 56.84 38.68 38.02
C PRO A 18 56.83 37.28 37.37
N GLU A 19 57.90 36.53 37.68
CA GLU A 19 58.06 35.10 37.43
C GLU A 19 57.09 34.27 38.27
N GLY A 20 56.68 33.11 37.73
CA GLY A 20 56.21 31.97 38.53
C GLY A 20 54.74 31.59 38.36
N GLY A 21 54.50 30.47 37.66
CA GLY A 21 53.20 29.79 37.67
C GLY A 21 52.89 29.07 36.37
N THR A 22 53.51 27.91 36.15
CA THR A 22 53.24 26.99 35.05
C THR A 22 51.77 26.55 35.08
N ILE A 23 50.93 27.16 34.25
CA ILE A 23 49.59 26.62 33.98
C ILE A 23 49.80 25.35 33.14
N ALA A 24 49.50 24.20 33.73
CA ALA A 24 49.49 22.93 33.01
C ALA A 24 48.49 23.02 31.85
N THR A 25 49.02 23.03 30.63
CA THR A 25 48.24 22.88 29.40
C THR A 25 47.42 21.60 29.50
N PRO A 26 46.11 21.60 29.17
CA PRO A 26 45.36 20.36 29.14
C PRO A 26 46.00 19.46 28.09
N ALA A 27 46.39 18.26 28.51
CA ALA A 27 46.93 17.24 27.62
C ALA A 27 45.86 16.92 26.58
N VAL A 28 46.00 17.52 25.39
CA VAL A 28 45.30 17.08 24.20
C VAL A 28 45.76 15.65 23.98
N VAL A 29 44.89 14.70 24.30
CA VAL A 29 45.06 13.30 23.91
C VAL A 29 45.28 13.30 22.41
N ARG A 30 46.53 13.09 21.99
CA ARG A 30 46.90 12.93 20.59
C ARG A 30 45.99 11.83 20.03
N ALA A 31 45.11 12.21 19.11
CA ALA A 31 44.28 11.27 18.38
C ALA A 31 45.18 10.13 17.90
N ALA A 32 44.86 8.90 18.32
CA ALA A 32 45.54 7.71 17.84
C ALA A 32 45.60 7.79 16.31
N ALA A 33 46.81 7.73 15.76
CA ALA A 33 47.03 7.76 14.33
C ALA A 33 46.14 6.68 13.69
N THR A 34 45.08 7.10 13.01
CA THR A 34 44.21 6.21 12.27
C THR A 34 45.07 5.52 11.22
N ARG A 35 45.28 4.21 11.37
CA ARG A 35 45.94 3.38 10.36
C ARG A 35 45.32 3.72 8.99
N PRO A 36 46.13 3.95 7.93
CA PRO A 36 45.57 4.20 6.61
C PRO A 36 44.77 2.97 6.20
N MET A 37 43.44 3.11 6.12
CA MET A 37 42.58 2.01 5.67
C MET A 37 43.04 1.58 4.26
N PRO A 38 43.02 0.27 3.95
CA PRO A 38 43.30 -0.23 2.62
C PRO A 38 42.43 0.52 1.59
N ARG A 39 43.07 1.04 0.53
CA ARG A 39 42.39 1.73 -0.58
C ARG A 39 41.73 0.72 -1.51
N ASP A 40 40.95 -0.21 -0.96
CA ASP A 40 40.18 -1.14 -1.76
C ASP A 40 39.02 -0.37 -2.42
N PRO A 41 38.96 -0.29 -3.77
CA PRO A 41 37.87 0.35 -4.49
C PRO A 41 36.50 -0.27 -4.16
N LEU A 42 36.43 -1.58 -3.90
CA LEU A 42 35.18 -2.24 -3.49
C LEU A 42 34.73 -1.79 -2.11
N ALA A 43 35.66 -1.69 -1.15
CA ALA A 43 35.36 -1.16 0.17
C ALA A 43 34.95 0.32 0.13
N ARG A 44 35.48 1.13 -0.81
CA ARG A 44 35.05 2.52 -1.03
C ARG A 44 33.65 2.60 -1.61
N LEU A 45 33.35 1.76 -2.60
CA LEU A 45 32.03 1.67 -3.22
C LEU A 45 30.98 1.21 -2.21
N GLY A 46 31.27 0.17 -1.43
CA GLY A 46 30.39 -0.30 -0.35
C GLY A 46 30.11 0.76 0.71
N ARG A 47 31.13 1.52 1.15
CA ARG A 47 30.94 2.68 2.06
C ARG A 47 30.16 3.83 1.43
N GLY A 48 30.27 4.03 0.12
CA GLY A 48 29.47 5.01 -0.62
C GLY A 48 28.01 4.61 -0.66
N LEU A 49 27.74 3.36 -1.06
CA LEU A 49 26.41 2.79 -1.13
C LEU A 49 25.73 2.75 0.24
N TRP A 50 26.45 2.35 1.29
CA TRP A 50 25.94 2.40 2.67
C TRP A 50 25.53 3.82 3.05
N ARG A 51 26.40 4.82 2.83
CA ARG A 51 26.10 6.23 3.12
C ARG A 51 24.87 6.72 2.37
N LEU A 52 24.72 6.34 1.10
CA LEU A 52 23.55 6.66 0.29
C LEU A 52 22.27 6.04 0.89
N LEU A 53 22.29 4.73 1.16
CA LEU A 53 21.14 4.00 1.69
C LEU A 53 20.75 4.36 3.13
N THR A 54 21.71 4.86 3.93
CA THR A 54 21.46 5.41 5.29
C THR A 54 21.03 6.89 5.28
N SER A 55 21.03 7.56 4.12
CA SER A 55 20.68 8.98 4.04
C SER A 55 19.16 9.18 4.04
N VAL A 56 18.67 9.95 5.02
CA VAL A 56 17.26 10.36 5.07
C VAL A 56 16.90 11.22 3.87
N ASP A 57 17.78 12.12 3.45
CA ASP A 57 17.52 13.02 2.32
C ASP A 57 17.35 12.22 1.02
N PHE A 58 18.15 11.17 0.84
CA PHE A 58 18.02 10.28 -0.32
C PHE A 58 16.68 9.54 -0.30
N ALA A 59 16.27 9.01 0.86
CA ALA A 59 14.97 8.35 1.01
C ALA A 59 13.81 9.33 0.73
N VAL A 60 13.88 10.56 1.23
CA VAL A 60 12.86 11.60 0.99
C VAL A 60 12.76 11.95 -0.50
N VAL A 61 13.90 12.12 -1.19
CA VAL A 61 13.92 12.37 -2.64
C VAL A 61 13.28 11.20 -3.39
N GLN A 62 13.60 9.95 -3.04
CA GLN A 62 12.96 8.80 -3.68
C GLN A 62 11.44 8.78 -3.50
N ILE A 63 10.95 9.05 -2.28
CA ILE A 63 9.52 9.13 -2.00
C ILE A 63 8.88 10.20 -2.88
N ILE A 64 9.47 11.39 -2.98
CA ILE A 64 8.97 12.49 -3.82
C ILE A 64 8.91 12.07 -5.28
N VAL A 65 10.02 11.53 -5.82
CA VAL A 65 10.10 11.10 -7.22
C VAL A 65 9.06 10.02 -7.53
N LEU A 66 9.00 8.95 -6.72
CA LEU A 66 8.02 7.88 -6.91
C LEU A 66 6.59 8.37 -6.75
N SER A 67 6.32 9.31 -5.85
CA SER A 67 4.99 9.90 -5.66
C SER A 67 4.57 10.72 -6.88
N ILE A 68 5.48 11.49 -7.48
CA ILE A 68 5.19 12.23 -8.73
C ILE A 68 4.90 11.25 -9.87
N LEU A 69 5.71 10.20 -10.01
CA LEU A 69 5.52 9.20 -11.06
C LEU A 69 4.20 8.43 -10.88
N ALA A 70 3.85 8.08 -9.64
CA ALA A 70 2.56 7.48 -9.32
C ALA A 70 1.39 8.44 -9.62
N ALA A 71 1.52 9.73 -9.30
CA ALA A 71 0.52 10.73 -9.62
C ALA A 71 0.28 10.85 -11.13
N VAL A 72 1.36 10.88 -11.93
CA VAL A 72 1.26 10.84 -13.41
C VAL A 72 0.57 9.56 -13.88
N GLY A 73 0.95 8.40 -13.32
CA GLY A 73 0.35 7.12 -13.66
C GLY A 73 -1.14 7.02 -13.36
N MET A 74 -1.64 7.74 -12.35
CA MET A 74 -3.08 7.83 -12.04
C MET A 74 -3.85 8.73 -13.03
N THR A 75 -3.18 9.66 -13.71
CA THR A 75 -3.83 10.58 -14.67
C THR A 75 -3.93 10.03 -16.10
N ILE A 76 -3.13 9.02 -16.44
CA ILE A 76 -3.07 8.42 -17.77
C ILE A 76 -3.72 7.03 -17.70
N GLN A 77 -4.53 6.68 -18.71
CA GLN A 77 -5.14 5.35 -18.78
C GLN A 77 -4.04 4.28 -18.82
N GLN A 78 -3.97 3.47 -17.77
CA GLN A 78 -3.05 2.36 -17.69
C GLN A 78 -3.59 1.14 -18.44
N LEU A 79 -2.69 0.30 -18.94
CA LEU A 79 -3.03 -0.98 -19.53
C LEU A 79 -3.75 -1.87 -18.50
N PRO A 80 -4.86 -2.50 -18.87
CA PRO A 80 -5.57 -3.42 -18.00
C PRO A 80 -4.76 -4.71 -17.80
N ASP A 81 -4.99 -5.42 -16.69
CA ASP A 81 -4.20 -6.60 -16.34
C ASP A 81 -4.27 -7.74 -17.38
N PHE A 82 -5.41 -7.87 -18.08
CA PHE A 82 -5.56 -8.88 -19.13
C PHE A 82 -4.61 -8.64 -20.32
N ALA A 83 -4.17 -7.40 -20.56
CA ALA A 83 -3.25 -7.06 -21.65
C ALA A 83 -1.91 -7.81 -21.53
N PHE A 84 -1.55 -8.29 -20.34
CA PHE A 84 -0.29 -9.00 -20.09
C PHE A 84 -0.42 -10.53 -20.14
N ARG A 85 -1.58 -11.07 -20.53
CA ARG A 85 -1.80 -12.52 -20.63
C ARG A 85 -1.24 -13.11 -21.91
N SER A 86 -1.25 -12.36 -23.01
CA SER A 86 -0.72 -12.78 -24.31
C SER A 86 -0.20 -11.59 -25.12
N ALA A 87 0.60 -11.87 -26.15
CA ALA A 87 1.08 -10.83 -27.07
C ALA A 87 -0.07 -10.16 -27.84
N SER A 88 -1.11 -10.93 -28.23
CA SER A 88 -2.28 -10.39 -28.91
C SER A 88 -3.11 -9.47 -28.01
N ASP A 89 -3.30 -9.84 -26.73
CA ASP A 89 -4.02 -8.99 -25.78
C ASP A 89 -3.27 -7.67 -25.53
N TYR A 90 -1.94 -7.71 -25.46
CA TYR A 90 -1.11 -6.52 -25.34
C TYR A 90 -1.29 -5.60 -26.55
N VAL A 91 -1.14 -6.15 -27.76
CA VAL A 91 -1.27 -5.37 -29.00
C VAL A 91 -2.67 -4.75 -29.11
N GLY A 92 -3.74 -5.53 -28.91
CA GLY A 92 -5.10 -5.01 -28.97
C GLY A 92 -5.40 -3.95 -27.90
N ALA A 93 -4.92 -4.13 -26.67
CA ALA A 93 -5.06 -3.12 -25.63
C ALA A 93 -4.25 -1.85 -25.94
N MET A 94 -3.06 -2.00 -26.53
CA MET A 94 -2.21 -0.88 -26.94
C MET A 94 -2.81 -0.12 -28.13
N GLU A 95 -3.40 -0.80 -29.11
CA GLU A 95 -4.13 -0.18 -30.22
C GLU A 95 -5.25 0.74 -29.73
N ASN A 96 -5.98 0.33 -28.69
CA ASN A 96 -7.00 1.18 -28.05
C ASN A 96 -6.40 2.45 -27.42
N LEU A 97 -5.20 2.35 -26.84
CA LEU A 97 -4.50 3.52 -26.28
C LEU A 97 -3.98 4.43 -27.40
N HIS A 98 -3.41 3.88 -28.47
CA HIS A 98 -3.01 4.63 -29.65
C HIS A 98 -4.20 5.35 -30.29
N ALA A 99 -5.33 4.68 -30.48
CA ALA A 99 -6.54 5.29 -31.01
C ALA A 99 -7.02 6.48 -30.16
N ARG A 100 -6.83 6.43 -28.84
CA ARG A 100 -7.19 7.50 -27.90
C ARG A 100 -6.17 8.65 -27.88
N TYR A 101 -4.88 8.35 -27.89
CA TYR A 101 -3.81 9.31 -27.59
C TYR A 101 -3.05 9.82 -28.81
N ASP A 102 -3.00 9.06 -29.91
CA ASP A 102 -2.34 9.50 -31.15
C ASP A 102 -2.94 10.80 -31.70
N PRO A 103 -4.27 11.01 -31.70
CA PRO A 103 -4.86 12.29 -32.14
C PRO A 103 -4.48 13.48 -31.25
N LEU A 104 -4.14 13.24 -29.98
CA LEU A 104 -3.87 14.28 -29.00
C LEU A 104 -2.39 14.68 -28.96
N PHE A 105 -1.49 13.70 -29.07
CA PHE A 105 -0.05 13.90 -28.86
C PHE A 105 0.79 13.57 -30.09
N GLY A 106 0.21 12.93 -31.11
CA GLY A 106 0.91 12.39 -32.27
C GLY A 106 1.49 11.00 -32.00
N SER A 107 1.41 10.13 -33.01
CA SER A 107 1.82 8.72 -32.92
C SER A 107 3.28 8.53 -32.51
N SER A 108 4.18 9.42 -32.95
CA SER A 108 5.59 9.40 -32.56
C SER A 108 5.80 9.61 -31.04
N VAL A 109 5.03 10.51 -30.43
CA VAL A 109 5.13 10.79 -28.99
C VAL A 109 4.54 9.62 -28.21
N VAL A 110 3.38 9.11 -28.61
CA VAL A 110 2.74 7.94 -27.98
C VAL A 110 3.66 6.71 -28.04
N GLY A 111 4.33 6.46 -29.17
CA GLY A 111 5.32 5.39 -29.28
C GLY A 111 6.54 5.56 -28.36
N ILE A 112 6.95 6.79 -28.03
CA ILE A 112 7.98 7.03 -27.01
C ILE A 112 7.43 6.72 -25.61
N LEU A 113 6.21 7.16 -25.30
CA LEU A 113 5.55 6.89 -24.03
C LEU A 113 5.36 5.38 -23.80
N GLU A 114 5.02 4.63 -24.84
CA GLU A 114 4.94 3.17 -24.81
C GLU A 114 6.31 2.55 -24.47
N ARG A 115 7.39 2.94 -25.17
CA ARG A 115 8.75 2.44 -24.92
C ARG A 115 9.25 2.78 -23.52
N LEU A 116 8.86 3.94 -22.99
CA LEU A 116 9.15 4.36 -21.61
C LEU A 116 8.23 3.70 -20.58
N GLN A 117 7.31 2.82 -21.00
CA GLN A 117 6.38 2.10 -20.15
C GLN A 117 5.39 3.00 -19.38
N VAL A 118 5.04 4.16 -19.94
CA VAL A 118 4.16 5.16 -19.30
C VAL A 118 2.70 4.67 -19.17
N PHE A 119 2.24 3.85 -20.11
CA PHE A 119 0.93 3.20 -20.04
C PHE A 119 0.89 2.00 -19.07
N GLN A 120 2.00 1.71 -18.41
CA GLN A 120 2.13 0.61 -17.45
C GLN A 120 3.12 0.98 -16.33
N ILE A 121 3.01 2.21 -15.81
CA ILE A 121 3.96 2.78 -14.82
C ILE A 121 4.13 1.85 -13.61
N PHE A 122 3.03 1.34 -13.07
CA PHE A 122 3.03 0.50 -11.88
C PHE A 122 3.66 -0.89 -12.09
N ARG A 123 3.81 -1.32 -13.35
CA ARG A 123 4.49 -2.57 -13.75
C ARG A 123 5.84 -2.30 -14.43
N SER A 124 6.20 -1.04 -14.65
CA SER A 124 7.42 -0.66 -15.37
C SER A 124 8.67 -1.08 -14.60
N THR A 125 9.74 -1.38 -15.35
CA THR A 125 11.01 -1.84 -14.78
C THR A 125 11.63 -0.76 -13.88
N TRP A 126 11.59 0.50 -14.32
CA TRP A 126 12.18 1.61 -13.57
C TRP A 126 11.40 1.94 -12.29
N PHE A 127 10.06 1.89 -12.31
CA PHE A 127 9.25 2.15 -11.12
C PHE A 127 9.44 1.02 -10.09
N SER A 128 9.47 -0.23 -10.55
CA SER A 128 9.68 -1.40 -9.71
C SER A 128 11.07 -1.40 -9.05
N ILE A 129 12.13 -1.06 -9.80
CA ILE A 129 13.47 -0.89 -9.25
C ILE A 129 13.47 0.22 -8.18
N GLY A 130 12.83 1.36 -8.48
CA GLY A 130 12.70 2.47 -7.53
C GLY A 130 12.00 2.04 -6.24
N LEU A 131 10.92 1.28 -6.33
CA LEU A 131 10.19 0.75 -5.17
C LEU A 131 11.05 -0.20 -4.34
N VAL A 132 11.83 -1.09 -4.97
CA VAL A 132 12.76 -1.99 -4.27
C VAL A 132 13.85 -1.21 -3.55
N ILE A 133 14.45 -0.21 -4.22
CA ILE A 133 15.46 0.65 -3.59
C ILE A 133 14.86 1.43 -2.41
N LEU A 134 13.62 1.89 -2.53
CA LEU A 134 12.91 2.57 -1.45
C LEU A 134 12.72 1.65 -0.24
N VAL A 135 12.24 0.42 -0.44
CA VAL A 135 12.11 -0.58 0.63
C VAL A 135 13.45 -0.81 1.33
N VAL A 136 14.51 -1.04 0.55
CA VAL A 136 15.86 -1.28 1.08
C VAL A 136 16.35 -0.05 1.87
N SER A 137 16.14 1.16 1.35
CA SER A 137 16.54 2.39 2.01
C SER A 137 15.80 2.59 3.33
N ILE A 138 14.48 2.34 3.39
CA ILE A 138 13.70 2.43 4.63
C ILE A 138 14.22 1.43 5.67
N VAL A 139 14.49 0.19 5.27
CA VAL A 139 15.04 -0.85 6.17
C VAL A 139 16.41 -0.43 6.70
N VAL A 140 17.34 -0.06 5.82
CA VAL A 140 18.72 0.32 6.20
C VAL A 140 18.73 1.57 7.08
N CYS A 141 17.97 2.61 6.72
CA CYS A 141 17.83 3.82 7.53
C CYS A 141 17.24 3.51 8.92
N THR A 142 16.26 2.62 8.99
CA THR A 142 15.64 2.22 10.26
C THR A 142 16.64 1.47 11.14
N LEU A 143 17.40 0.52 10.58
CA LEU A 143 18.41 -0.23 11.31
C LEU A 143 19.56 0.65 11.80
N ASP A 144 20.08 1.57 10.98
CA ASP A 144 21.17 2.49 11.38
C ASP A 144 20.72 3.46 12.49
N ARG A 145 19.48 3.95 12.42
CA ARG A 145 18.95 4.93 13.36
C ARG A 145 18.53 4.33 14.70
N THR A 146 18.10 3.07 14.72
CA THR A 146 17.54 2.40 15.91
C THR A 146 18.47 2.47 17.14
N PRO A 147 19.77 2.15 17.06
CA PRO A 147 20.66 2.21 18.22
C PRO A 147 20.81 3.62 18.81
N ARG A 148 20.86 4.66 17.96
CA ARG A 148 20.99 6.06 18.41
C ARG A 148 19.72 6.51 19.13
N LEU A 149 18.58 6.13 18.59
CA LEU A 149 17.29 6.43 19.19
C LEU A 149 17.11 5.69 20.53
N TRP A 150 17.56 4.43 20.61
CA TRP A 150 17.60 3.65 21.85
C TRP A 150 18.45 4.32 22.93
N ARG A 151 19.67 4.77 22.60
CA ARG A 151 20.52 5.54 23.53
C ARG A 151 19.84 6.82 24.00
N THR A 152 19.20 7.56 23.10
CA THR A 152 18.49 8.81 23.44
C THR A 152 17.34 8.61 24.44
N VAL A 153 16.69 7.43 24.42
CA VAL A 153 15.65 7.11 25.40
C VAL A 153 16.23 6.48 26.66
N THR A 154 17.32 5.73 26.60
CA THR A 154 17.88 5.01 27.76
C THR A 154 18.89 5.83 28.58
N ASP A 155 19.73 6.62 27.92
CA ASP A 155 20.76 7.48 28.53
C ASP A 155 20.11 8.77 29.04
N VAL A 156 19.70 8.72 30.31
CA VAL A 156 19.06 9.85 30.99
C VAL A 156 20.06 10.53 31.92
N ARG A 157 20.34 11.81 31.63
CA ARG A 157 21.13 12.67 32.52
C ARG A 157 20.23 13.30 33.59
N VAL A 158 20.36 12.81 34.83
CA VAL A 158 19.59 13.28 36.00
C VAL A 158 20.15 14.60 36.53
N ALA A 159 21.47 14.66 36.77
CA ALA A 159 22.14 15.88 37.23
C ALA A 159 22.45 16.82 36.05
N GLN A 160 21.94 18.04 36.12
CA GLN A 160 22.14 19.09 35.12
C GLN A 160 22.92 20.25 35.73
N PRO A 161 23.73 20.98 34.94
CA PRO A 161 24.52 22.10 35.45
C PRO A 161 23.61 23.27 35.84
N GLU A 162 24.06 24.11 36.77
CA GLU A 162 23.29 25.24 37.32
C GLU A 162 22.67 26.17 36.25
N PRO A 163 23.37 26.57 35.16
CA PRO A 163 22.77 27.40 34.10
C PRO A 163 21.57 26.76 33.40
N TYR A 164 21.40 25.43 33.52
CA TYR A 164 20.20 24.78 33.03
C TYR A 164 18.95 25.36 33.71
N PHE A 165 19.01 25.71 34.99
CA PHE A 165 17.89 26.17 35.81
C PHE A 165 17.65 27.70 35.76
N ASP A 166 18.30 28.43 34.85
CA ASP A 166 18.12 29.88 34.72
C ASP A 166 16.65 30.25 34.41
N GLN A 167 16.05 31.03 35.30
CA GLN A 167 14.64 31.45 35.25
C GLN A 167 14.33 32.40 34.09
N ARG A 168 15.35 32.98 33.44
CA ARG A 168 15.16 33.78 32.22
C ARG A 168 14.71 32.93 31.02
N LEU A 169 14.87 31.61 31.10
CA LEU A 169 14.44 30.68 30.08
C LEU A 169 13.00 30.19 30.34
N PRO A 170 12.23 29.88 29.29
CA PRO A 170 10.88 29.36 29.45
C PRO A 170 10.86 28.00 30.16
N ASP A 171 9.72 27.69 30.78
CA ASP A 171 9.42 26.43 31.48
C ASP A 171 10.32 26.16 32.70
N ARG A 172 10.69 27.24 33.41
CA ARG A 172 11.51 27.22 34.62
C ARG A 172 10.79 27.92 35.76
N ALA A 173 10.98 27.43 36.97
CA ALA A 173 10.49 28.05 38.18
C ALA A 173 11.49 27.87 39.32
N ALA A 174 11.49 28.80 40.26
CA ALA A 174 12.21 28.66 41.51
C ALA A 174 11.24 28.64 42.69
N LEU A 175 11.53 27.76 43.64
CA LEU A 175 10.76 27.53 44.85
C LEU A 175 11.73 27.43 46.02
N THR A 176 11.22 27.58 47.24
CA THR A 176 11.98 27.35 48.47
C THR A 176 11.15 26.49 49.42
N GLY A 177 11.82 25.75 50.31
CA GLY A 177 11.14 24.99 51.36
C GLY A 177 10.46 23.70 50.93
N VAL A 178 10.80 23.15 49.75
CA VAL A 178 10.33 21.82 49.31
C VAL A 178 11.50 20.85 49.28
N GLY A 179 11.46 19.83 50.14
CA GLY A 179 12.45 18.76 50.14
C GLY A 179 12.31 17.81 48.94
N PRO A 180 13.34 17.00 48.64
CA PRO A 180 13.31 16.06 47.51
C PRO A 180 12.17 15.04 47.60
N ASP A 181 11.76 14.62 48.80
CA ASP A 181 10.65 13.68 48.97
C ASP A 181 9.30 14.29 48.55
N GLY A 182 9.10 15.58 48.81
CA GLY A 182 7.93 16.31 48.34
C GLY A 182 7.86 16.38 46.82
N ILE A 183 8.99 16.68 46.18
CA ILE A 183 9.10 16.71 44.71
C ILE A 183 8.87 15.32 44.12
N ARG A 184 9.48 14.29 44.71
CA ARG A 184 9.29 12.88 44.32
C ARG A 184 7.82 12.49 44.40
N ALA A 185 7.13 12.85 45.50
CA ALA A 185 5.72 12.54 45.69
C ALA A 185 4.83 13.23 44.64
N ALA A 186 5.05 14.53 44.39
CA ALA A 186 4.30 15.28 43.38
C ALA A 186 4.48 14.71 41.97
N LEU A 187 5.72 14.34 41.61
CA LEU A 187 6.02 13.73 40.31
C LEU A 187 5.39 12.34 40.16
N ARG A 188 5.50 11.48 41.18
CA ARG A 188 4.86 10.14 41.15
C ARG A 188 3.34 10.24 41.09
N GLY A 189 2.73 11.19 41.80
CA GLY A 189 1.29 11.46 41.75
C GLY A 189 0.79 11.82 40.35
N ARG A 190 1.66 12.41 39.50
CA ARG A 190 1.39 12.70 38.09
C ARG A 190 1.87 11.61 37.11
N GLY A 191 2.25 10.43 37.61
CA GLY A 191 2.64 9.28 36.77
C GLY A 191 4.04 9.39 36.15
N PHE A 192 4.93 10.22 36.71
CA PHE A 192 6.32 10.26 36.28
C PHE A 192 7.11 9.10 36.92
N ARG A 193 8.01 8.50 36.14
CA ARG A 193 9.09 7.66 36.66
C ARG A 193 10.17 8.57 37.22
N VAL A 194 10.43 8.46 38.51
CA VAL A 194 11.36 9.34 39.22
C VAL A 194 12.74 8.68 39.37
N ARG A 195 13.81 9.44 39.12
CA ARG A 195 15.21 9.09 39.37
C ARG A 195 15.87 10.21 40.15
N GLU A 196 16.90 9.88 40.93
CA GLU A 196 17.61 10.85 41.76
C GLU A 196 19.11 10.72 41.59
N ALA A 197 19.80 11.83 41.84
CA ALA A 197 21.25 11.90 41.88
C ALA A 197 21.69 12.97 42.86
N THR A 198 22.90 12.86 43.38
CA THR A 198 23.54 13.92 44.16
C THR A 198 24.69 14.49 43.33
N GLY A 199 24.74 15.81 43.20
CA GLY A 199 25.82 16.53 42.52
C GLY A 199 27.09 16.58 43.33
N GLU A 200 28.21 16.88 42.67
CA GLU A 200 29.51 17.08 43.31
C GLU A 200 29.51 18.30 44.24
N ASP A 201 28.63 19.27 43.99
CA ASP A 201 28.36 20.48 44.78
C ASP A 201 27.47 20.22 46.02
N GLY A 202 27.06 18.97 46.24
CA GLY A 202 26.13 18.60 47.32
C GLY A 202 24.67 18.89 47.01
N ALA A 203 24.34 19.42 45.83
CA ALA A 203 22.95 19.62 45.42
C ALA A 203 22.27 18.27 45.14
N ARG A 204 21.00 18.15 45.52
CA ARG A 204 20.19 16.95 45.24
C ARG A 204 19.35 17.17 43.99
N PHE A 205 19.30 16.17 43.11
CA PHE A 205 18.54 16.22 41.87
C PHE A 205 17.40 15.21 41.90
N VAL A 206 16.20 15.66 41.53
CA VAL A 206 15.03 14.82 41.32
C VAL A 206 14.60 14.97 39.87
N TYR A 207 14.59 13.87 39.13
CA TYR A 207 14.20 13.82 37.72
C TYR A 207 12.95 12.99 37.54
N GLY A 208 11.94 13.52 36.86
CA GLY A 208 10.74 12.79 36.42
C GLY A 208 10.72 12.58 34.91
N ASP A 209 10.43 11.38 34.43
CA ASP A 209 10.15 11.08 33.02
C ASP A 209 8.80 10.37 32.86
N ARG A 210 7.97 10.85 31.96
CA ARG A 210 6.71 10.20 31.57
C ARG A 210 6.72 9.98 30.06
N ASN A 211 6.39 8.75 29.65
CA ASN A 211 6.40 8.31 28.25
C ASN A 211 7.79 8.35 27.58
N GLN A 212 8.82 7.91 28.31
CA GLN A 212 10.23 7.90 27.88
C GLN A 212 10.47 7.28 26.49
N TYR A 213 9.71 6.22 26.16
CA TYR A 213 9.86 5.43 24.94
C TYR A 213 9.01 5.91 23.75
N THR A 214 8.23 6.99 23.87
CA THR A 214 7.36 7.46 22.77
C THR A 214 8.11 7.68 21.47
N LYS A 215 9.37 8.13 21.53
CA LYS A 215 10.20 8.30 20.32
C LYS A 215 10.44 6.99 19.56
N MET A 216 10.38 5.83 20.23
CA MET A 216 10.46 4.51 19.60
C MET A 216 9.24 4.19 18.73
N ALA A 217 8.12 4.87 18.91
CA ALA A 217 6.90 4.62 18.13
C ALA A 217 7.10 4.84 16.62
N THR A 218 8.08 5.68 16.23
CA THR A 218 8.49 5.81 14.82
C THR A 218 8.98 4.50 14.21
N LEU A 219 9.50 3.57 15.02
CA LEU A 219 9.94 2.25 14.55
C LEU A 219 8.72 1.37 14.24
N LEU A 220 7.63 1.52 14.98
CA LEU A 220 6.37 0.85 14.68
C LEU A 220 5.77 1.36 13.36
N THR A 221 5.82 2.67 13.11
CA THR A 221 5.31 3.23 11.85
C THR A 221 6.16 2.78 10.65
N HIS A 222 7.50 2.76 10.79
CA HIS A 222 8.36 2.24 9.72
C HIS A 222 8.18 0.74 9.51
N LEU A 223 8.05 -0.04 10.59
CA LEU A 223 7.73 -1.46 10.49
C LEU A 223 6.41 -1.67 9.75
N GLY A 224 5.38 -0.89 10.07
CA GLY A 224 4.11 -0.93 9.36
C GLY A 224 4.26 -0.68 7.87
N LEU A 225 5.03 0.34 7.47
CA LEU A 225 5.31 0.62 6.05
C LEU A 225 6.08 -0.53 5.37
N ILE A 226 7.10 -1.09 6.02
CA ILE A 226 7.86 -2.23 5.51
C ILE A 226 6.95 -3.45 5.33
N LEU A 227 6.11 -3.75 6.33
CA LEU A 227 5.15 -4.86 6.28
C LEU A 227 4.13 -4.66 5.16
N PHE A 228 3.64 -3.44 4.96
CA PHE A 228 2.71 -3.12 3.86
C PHE A 228 3.34 -3.40 2.49
N LEU A 229 4.57 -2.94 2.27
CA LEU A 229 5.31 -3.19 1.02
C LEU A 229 5.64 -4.68 0.84
N THR A 230 5.96 -5.37 1.93
CA THR A 230 6.20 -6.82 1.94
C THR A 230 4.92 -7.60 1.60
N ALA A 231 3.78 -7.19 2.14
CA ALA A 231 2.48 -7.78 1.83
C ALA A 231 2.17 -7.70 0.33
N ALA A 232 2.35 -6.51 -0.26
CA ALA A 232 2.16 -6.30 -1.70
C ALA A 232 3.08 -7.20 -2.53
N ALA A 233 4.36 -7.35 -2.14
CA ALA A 233 5.29 -8.25 -2.82
C ALA A 233 4.87 -9.73 -2.71
N VAL A 234 4.39 -10.15 -1.53
CA VAL A 234 3.88 -11.52 -1.27
C VAL A 234 2.63 -11.79 -2.11
N THR A 235 1.65 -10.89 -2.10
CA THR A 235 0.43 -11.01 -2.92
C THR A 235 0.76 -11.00 -4.40
N SER A 236 1.69 -10.15 -4.87
CA SER A 236 2.10 -10.14 -6.27
C SER A 236 2.79 -11.43 -6.71
N ARG A 237 3.56 -12.08 -5.83
CA ARG A 237 4.32 -13.29 -6.19
C ARG A 237 3.53 -14.59 -6.02
N PHE A 238 2.63 -14.65 -5.04
CA PHE A 238 1.95 -15.87 -4.61
C PHE A 238 0.42 -15.76 -4.59
N GLY A 239 -0.11 -14.56 -4.83
CA GLY A 239 -1.54 -14.36 -5.01
C GLY A 239 -2.00 -14.83 -6.39
N ASP A 240 -3.31 -15.01 -6.49
CA ASP A 240 -3.98 -15.41 -7.72
C ASP A 240 -5.34 -14.72 -7.77
N GLU A 241 -5.74 -14.26 -8.95
CA GLU A 241 -7.02 -13.61 -9.16
C GLU A 241 -7.57 -13.99 -10.53
N GLN A 242 -8.73 -14.65 -10.54
CA GLN A 242 -9.36 -15.14 -11.77
C GLN A 242 -10.82 -14.69 -11.85
N GLY A 243 -11.17 -14.12 -13.00
CA GLY A 243 -12.56 -13.90 -13.37
C GLY A 243 -13.14 -15.18 -13.94
N LEU A 244 -14.19 -15.72 -13.31
CA LEU A 244 -14.85 -16.95 -13.71
C LEU A 244 -16.27 -16.64 -14.16
N VAL A 245 -16.59 -17.00 -15.40
CA VAL A 245 -17.93 -16.87 -15.99
C VAL A 245 -18.59 -18.24 -15.93
N VAL A 246 -19.45 -18.46 -14.93
CA VAL A 246 -20.03 -19.78 -14.67
C VAL A 246 -21.53 -19.73 -14.98
N ALA A 247 -21.91 -20.33 -16.11
CA ALA A 247 -23.32 -20.49 -16.47
C ALA A 247 -24.04 -21.38 -15.44
N GLU A 248 -25.34 -21.17 -15.28
CA GLU A 248 -26.13 -22.01 -14.39
C GLU A 248 -26.08 -23.49 -14.79
N GLY A 249 -25.86 -24.36 -13.80
CA GLY A 249 -25.67 -25.80 -13.99
C GLY A 249 -24.25 -26.20 -14.37
N GLU A 250 -23.42 -25.26 -14.82
CA GLU A 250 -22.05 -25.51 -15.29
C GLU A 250 -21.00 -25.36 -14.18
N ALA A 251 -19.82 -25.92 -14.44
CA ALA A 251 -18.69 -25.85 -13.54
C ALA A 251 -17.39 -25.48 -14.26
N LEU A 252 -16.53 -24.73 -13.56
CA LEU A 252 -15.21 -24.31 -14.06
C LEU A 252 -14.12 -24.57 -13.03
N THR A 253 -12.93 -24.87 -13.53
CA THR A 253 -11.72 -24.95 -12.70
C THR A 253 -11.26 -23.55 -12.31
N VAL A 254 -10.89 -23.36 -11.05
CA VAL A 254 -10.38 -22.08 -10.54
C VAL A 254 -8.92 -21.88 -10.92
N GLN A 255 -8.13 -22.95 -10.91
CA GLN A 255 -6.72 -22.95 -11.33
C GLN A 255 -6.55 -23.73 -12.65
N PRO A 256 -5.38 -23.61 -13.33
CA PRO A 256 -5.08 -24.43 -14.50
C PRO A 256 -5.14 -25.94 -14.19
N ILE A 257 -5.70 -26.71 -15.13
CA ILE A 257 -5.78 -28.17 -15.05
C ILE A 257 -4.38 -28.77 -14.80
N GLY A 258 -4.30 -29.69 -13.83
CA GLY A 258 -3.04 -30.29 -13.37
C GLY A 258 -2.44 -29.65 -12.11
N THR A 259 -3.03 -28.55 -11.60
CA THR A 259 -2.65 -27.98 -10.31
C THR A 259 -3.00 -28.95 -9.16
N PRO A 260 -2.07 -29.30 -8.26
CA PRO A 260 -2.40 -30.12 -7.09
C PRO A 260 -3.44 -29.45 -6.19
N GLY A 261 -4.48 -30.18 -5.80
CA GLY A 261 -5.58 -29.65 -4.98
C GLY A 261 -6.45 -28.63 -5.71
N LEU A 262 -6.55 -28.74 -7.04
CA LEU A 262 -7.38 -27.86 -7.88
C LEU A 262 -8.82 -27.77 -7.36
N LEU A 263 -9.31 -26.54 -7.32
CA LEU A 263 -10.69 -26.23 -6.99
C LEU A 263 -11.52 -26.14 -8.25
N LEU A 264 -12.75 -26.66 -8.18
CA LEU A 264 -13.78 -26.52 -9.20
C LEU A 264 -14.98 -25.81 -8.57
N VAL A 265 -15.47 -24.77 -9.22
CA VAL A 265 -16.67 -24.05 -8.81
C VAL A 265 -17.83 -24.45 -9.70
N LYS A 266 -19.01 -24.65 -9.12
CA LYS A 266 -20.24 -24.94 -9.84
C LYS A 266 -21.32 -23.94 -9.46
N ASN A 267 -21.92 -23.31 -10.46
CA ASN A 267 -23.11 -22.51 -10.29
C ASN A 267 -24.31 -23.46 -10.27
N LEU A 268 -24.90 -23.70 -9.09
CA LEU A 268 -26.04 -24.60 -8.95
C LEU A 268 -27.37 -23.93 -9.28
N ALA A 269 -27.49 -22.63 -9.00
CA ALA A 269 -28.66 -21.81 -9.28
C ALA A 269 -28.26 -20.33 -9.27
N PHE A 270 -28.87 -19.54 -10.15
CA PHE A 270 -28.73 -18.09 -10.18
C PHE A 270 -30.10 -17.42 -10.01
N GLU A 271 -30.16 -16.36 -9.23
CA GLU A 271 -31.39 -15.57 -9.07
C GLU A 271 -31.08 -14.08 -9.16
N ALA A 272 -31.84 -13.34 -9.97
CA ALA A 272 -31.77 -11.88 -10.06
C ALA A 272 -33.18 -11.26 -10.09
N PRO A 273 -33.84 -11.06 -8.93
CA PRO A 273 -35.19 -10.53 -8.88
C PRO A 273 -35.29 -9.14 -9.54
N GLY A 274 -36.17 -9.02 -10.53
CA GLY A 274 -36.37 -7.80 -11.33
C GLY A 274 -35.61 -7.78 -12.66
N ILE A 275 -34.84 -8.81 -13.00
CA ILE A 275 -34.11 -8.89 -14.28
C ILE A 275 -35.03 -8.77 -15.51
N GLU A 276 -36.26 -9.28 -15.43
CA GLU A 276 -37.26 -9.19 -16.50
C GLU A 276 -37.65 -7.73 -16.83
N THR A 277 -37.57 -6.83 -15.84
CA THR A 277 -37.79 -5.40 -16.01
C THR A 277 -36.52 -4.63 -16.40
N GLY A 278 -35.39 -5.32 -16.54
CA GLY A 278 -34.08 -4.75 -16.84
C GLY A 278 -33.39 -4.06 -15.65
N LEU A 279 -33.99 -4.10 -14.46
CA LEU A 279 -33.51 -3.42 -13.24
C LEU A 279 -33.51 -4.40 -12.06
N PRO A 280 -32.55 -5.34 -12.00
CA PRO A 280 -32.47 -6.27 -10.89
C PRO A 280 -32.11 -5.54 -9.59
N SER A 281 -32.80 -5.91 -8.51
CA SER A 281 -32.62 -5.31 -7.17
C SER A 281 -31.51 -5.97 -6.35
N ASP A 282 -31.24 -7.24 -6.63
CA ASP A 282 -30.18 -8.06 -6.06
C ASP A 282 -29.84 -9.16 -7.07
N PHE A 283 -28.73 -9.85 -6.86
CA PHE A 283 -28.43 -11.08 -7.57
C PHE A 283 -27.61 -12.01 -6.68
N THR A 284 -27.98 -13.30 -6.69
CA THR A 284 -27.37 -14.32 -5.84
C THR A 284 -27.02 -15.55 -6.66
N THR A 285 -26.01 -16.27 -6.19
CA THR A 285 -25.58 -17.54 -6.80
C THR A 285 -25.47 -18.59 -5.73
N ASP A 286 -26.14 -19.73 -5.89
CA ASP A 286 -25.87 -20.93 -5.12
C ASP A 286 -24.57 -21.58 -5.62
N LEU A 287 -23.47 -21.26 -4.96
CA LEU A 287 -22.13 -21.64 -5.36
C LEU A 287 -21.67 -22.86 -4.57
N ALA A 288 -21.32 -23.94 -5.26
CA ALA A 288 -20.64 -25.09 -4.68
C ALA A 288 -19.18 -25.15 -5.14
N VAL A 289 -18.28 -25.51 -4.23
CA VAL A 289 -16.85 -25.65 -4.47
C VAL A 289 -16.44 -27.09 -4.21
N PHE A 290 -15.75 -27.68 -5.17
CA PHE A 290 -15.28 -29.06 -5.16
C PHE A 290 -13.75 -29.09 -5.17
N GLN A 291 -13.20 -30.10 -4.50
CA GLN A 291 -11.79 -30.47 -4.56
C GLN A 291 -11.71 -31.99 -4.59
N ASP A 292 -10.92 -32.54 -5.51
CA ASP A 292 -10.75 -33.99 -5.69
C ASP A 292 -12.09 -34.76 -5.82
N GLY A 293 -13.07 -34.15 -6.51
CA GLY A 293 -14.40 -34.73 -6.73
C GLY A 293 -15.37 -34.63 -5.55
N ARG A 294 -14.95 -34.06 -4.41
CA ARG A 294 -15.78 -33.88 -3.23
C ARG A 294 -16.19 -32.42 -3.05
N GLU A 295 -17.47 -32.18 -2.74
CA GLU A 295 -17.94 -30.86 -2.31
C GLU A 295 -17.31 -30.51 -0.96
N ILE A 296 -16.54 -29.43 -0.90
CA ILE A 296 -15.85 -28.96 0.30
C ILE A 296 -16.53 -27.74 0.93
N ALA A 297 -17.32 -27.00 0.15
CA ALA A 297 -18.16 -25.91 0.64
C ALA A 297 -19.28 -25.61 -0.35
N ARG A 298 -20.41 -25.11 0.17
CA ARG A 298 -21.51 -24.54 -0.60
C ARG A 298 -22.11 -23.37 0.15
N LYS A 299 -22.46 -22.30 -0.59
CA LYS A 299 -23.10 -21.11 -0.03
C LYS A 299 -23.81 -20.35 -1.14
N THR A 300 -25.01 -19.84 -0.84
CA THR A 300 -25.63 -18.79 -1.64
C THR A 300 -24.88 -17.47 -1.40
N ILE A 301 -24.04 -17.08 -2.34
CA ILE A 301 -23.28 -15.82 -2.29
C ILE A 301 -24.10 -14.67 -2.88
N ARG A 302 -23.73 -13.46 -2.48
CA ARG A 302 -24.27 -12.17 -2.97
C ARG A 302 -23.15 -11.13 -2.97
N VAL A 303 -23.43 -9.94 -3.50
CA VAL A 303 -22.50 -8.80 -3.40
C VAL A 303 -22.16 -8.53 -1.93
N ASN A 304 -20.86 -8.44 -1.61
CA ASN A 304 -20.31 -8.29 -0.26
C ASN A 304 -20.50 -9.46 0.72
N ASP A 305 -21.06 -10.60 0.30
CA ASP A 305 -21.13 -11.80 1.13
C ASP A 305 -20.51 -13.01 0.39
N PRO A 306 -19.17 -13.04 0.29
CA PRO A 306 -18.45 -14.04 -0.50
C PRO A 306 -18.38 -15.40 0.21
N LEU A 307 -17.91 -16.42 -0.52
CA LEU A 307 -17.53 -17.72 0.02
C LEU A 307 -16.00 -17.83 0.08
N SER A 308 -15.42 -18.08 1.25
CA SER A 308 -13.98 -18.33 1.42
C SER A 308 -13.72 -19.80 1.74
N VAL A 309 -12.98 -20.49 0.87
CA VAL A 309 -12.64 -21.92 1.02
C VAL A 309 -11.38 -22.25 0.21
N GLY A 310 -10.56 -23.20 0.68
CA GLY A 310 -9.37 -23.67 -0.06
C GLY A 310 -8.31 -22.60 -0.33
N GLY A 311 -8.25 -21.54 0.48
CA GLY A 311 -7.35 -20.40 0.29
C GLY A 311 -7.83 -19.36 -0.73
N TYR A 312 -9.01 -19.54 -1.30
CA TYR A 312 -9.65 -18.58 -2.20
C TYR A 312 -10.86 -17.94 -1.53
N THR A 313 -11.19 -16.74 -1.97
CA THR A 313 -12.46 -16.07 -1.71
C THR A 313 -13.15 -15.80 -3.03
N PHE A 314 -14.37 -16.30 -3.17
CA PHE A 314 -15.21 -16.17 -4.35
C PHE A 314 -16.15 -14.99 -4.17
N HIS A 315 -15.86 -13.89 -4.84
CA HIS A 315 -16.66 -12.68 -4.82
C HIS A 315 -17.61 -12.67 -6.01
N GLN A 316 -18.86 -12.30 -5.76
CA GLN A 316 -19.82 -12.04 -6.82
C GLN A 316 -19.55 -10.64 -7.41
N ASN A 317 -19.31 -10.58 -8.71
CA ASN A 317 -18.91 -9.35 -9.41
C ASN A 317 -19.93 -8.90 -10.47
N GLY A 318 -20.67 -9.83 -11.07
CA GLY A 318 -21.70 -9.52 -12.06
C GLY A 318 -22.42 -10.77 -12.53
N PHE A 319 -23.18 -10.63 -13.60
CA PHE A 319 -23.91 -11.70 -14.28
C PHE A 319 -24.26 -11.26 -15.70
N GLY A 320 -24.77 -12.18 -16.51
CA GLY A 320 -25.28 -11.87 -17.85
C GLY A 320 -26.00 -13.06 -18.46
N ALA A 321 -26.45 -12.91 -19.71
CA ALA A 321 -27.18 -13.96 -20.41
C ALA A 321 -26.26 -15.11 -20.86
N ALA A 322 -26.72 -16.33 -20.69
CA ALA A 322 -26.12 -17.58 -21.17
C ALA A 322 -27.21 -18.49 -21.77
N PRO A 323 -27.75 -18.19 -22.98
CA PRO A 323 -28.77 -19.04 -23.59
C PRO A 323 -28.29 -20.49 -23.72
N ARG A 324 -29.16 -21.44 -23.40
CA ARG A 324 -28.88 -22.87 -23.57
C ARG A 324 -29.09 -23.26 -25.02
N VAL A 325 -27.98 -23.52 -25.71
CA VAL A 325 -27.95 -23.86 -27.13
C VAL A 325 -27.72 -25.36 -27.28
N VAL A 326 -28.43 -25.97 -28.22
CA VAL A 326 -28.20 -27.35 -28.64
C VAL A 326 -27.86 -27.35 -30.12
N ILE A 327 -26.72 -27.91 -30.48
CA ILE A 327 -26.30 -28.10 -31.86
C ILE A 327 -26.35 -29.60 -32.16
N ARG A 328 -26.97 -29.98 -33.28
CA ARG A 328 -27.00 -31.36 -33.75
C ARG A 328 -26.55 -31.45 -35.19
N ASP A 329 -25.85 -32.51 -35.56
CA ASP A 329 -25.55 -32.80 -36.96
C ASP A 329 -26.81 -33.21 -37.75
N ASP A 330 -26.65 -33.43 -39.05
CA ASP A 330 -27.69 -33.89 -39.98
C ASP A 330 -28.29 -35.26 -39.60
N ALA A 331 -27.50 -36.13 -38.97
CA ALA A 331 -27.94 -37.40 -38.40
C ALA A 331 -28.66 -37.24 -37.04
N GLY A 332 -28.74 -36.02 -36.50
CA GLY A 332 -29.40 -35.69 -35.25
C GLY A 332 -28.57 -35.96 -33.99
N GLN A 333 -27.29 -36.29 -34.10
CA GLN A 333 -26.38 -36.49 -32.97
C GLN A 333 -25.98 -35.14 -32.34
N PRO A 334 -25.86 -35.05 -31.00
CA PRO A 334 -25.48 -33.81 -30.34
C PRO A 334 -24.01 -33.46 -30.60
N LEU A 335 -23.78 -32.28 -31.17
CA LEU A 335 -22.47 -31.65 -31.28
C LEU A 335 -22.20 -30.75 -30.07
N TRP A 336 -23.26 -30.13 -29.52
CA TRP A 336 -23.20 -29.25 -28.35
C TRP A 336 -24.54 -29.27 -27.61
N ASP A 337 -24.51 -29.25 -26.28
CA ASP A 337 -25.69 -29.10 -25.41
C ASP A 337 -25.26 -28.47 -24.09
N ALA A 338 -25.12 -27.15 -24.09
CA ALA A 338 -24.73 -26.38 -22.91
C ALA A 338 -25.13 -24.89 -23.06
N PRO A 339 -25.26 -24.15 -21.94
CA PRO A 339 -25.32 -22.69 -21.95
C PRO A 339 -24.12 -22.06 -22.65
N VAL A 340 -24.35 -20.94 -23.35
CA VAL A 340 -23.29 -20.17 -24.01
C VAL A 340 -23.27 -18.75 -23.44
N PRO A 341 -22.34 -18.41 -22.53
CA PRO A 341 -22.24 -17.07 -21.97
C PRO A 341 -22.01 -15.99 -23.03
N LEU A 342 -22.85 -14.96 -23.01
CA LEU A 342 -22.72 -13.76 -23.84
C LEU A 342 -21.93 -12.71 -23.05
N THR A 343 -20.60 -12.80 -23.11
CA THR A 343 -19.69 -11.99 -22.29
C THR A 343 -19.28 -10.67 -22.93
N ASP A 344 -19.67 -10.44 -24.17
CA ASP A 344 -19.28 -9.25 -24.94
C ASP A 344 -20.53 -8.43 -25.34
N SER A 345 -20.33 -7.20 -25.81
CA SER A 345 -21.42 -6.30 -26.20
C SER A 345 -21.11 -5.57 -27.51
N ALA A 346 -22.07 -5.60 -28.44
CA ALA A 346 -21.99 -4.90 -29.71
C ALA A 346 -23.25 -4.06 -29.92
N ALA A 347 -23.08 -2.74 -30.11
CA ALA A 347 -24.18 -1.79 -30.27
C ALA A 347 -25.28 -1.91 -29.19
N GLY A 348 -24.87 -2.18 -27.94
CA GLY A 348 -25.78 -2.32 -26.79
C GLY A 348 -26.45 -3.69 -26.65
N SER A 349 -26.13 -4.67 -27.50
CA SER A 349 -26.65 -6.04 -27.40
C SER A 349 -25.57 -7.01 -26.92
N ALA A 350 -25.90 -7.86 -25.95
CA ALA A 350 -25.01 -8.91 -25.47
C ALA A 350 -24.78 -9.94 -26.59
N TYR A 351 -23.53 -10.34 -26.78
CA TYR A 351 -23.17 -11.37 -27.74
C TYR A 351 -22.05 -12.30 -27.24
N GLY A 352 -21.97 -13.47 -27.87
CA GLY A 352 -20.96 -14.49 -27.62
C GLY A 352 -20.58 -15.20 -28.91
N LEU A 353 -19.42 -15.86 -28.88
CA LEU A 353 -18.91 -16.65 -30.00
C LEU A 353 -18.86 -18.12 -29.58
N LEU A 354 -19.33 -19.01 -30.45
CA LEU A 354 -19.28 -20.46 -30.26
C LEU A 354 -18.72 -21.13 -31.51
N GLY A 355 -17.59 -21.81 -31.40
CA GLY A 355 -17.12 -22.71 -32.45
C GLY A 355 -17.99 -23.96 -32.52
N VAL A 356 -18.39 -24.38 -33.71
CA VAL A 356 -19.17 -25.61 -33.88
C VAL A 356 -18.24 -26.83 -33.82
N PRO A 357 -18.41 -27.76 -32.86
CA PRO A 357 -17.51 -28.90 -32.73
C PRO A 357 -17.43 -29.75 -34.01
N GLY A 358 -16.19 -30.05 -34.42
CA GLY A 358 -15.89 -30.85 -35.61
C GLY A 358 -16.08 -30.13 -36.95
N ARG A 359 -16.37 -28.83 -36.97
CA ARG A 359 -16.62 -28.03 -38.19
C ARG A 359 -15.76 -26.78 -38.22
N ASP A 360 -15.54 -26.24 -39.42
CA ASP A 360 -14.79 -24.99 -39.66
C ASP A 360 -15.70 -23.76 -39.59
N VAL A 361 -16.74 -23.81 -38.77
CA VAL A 361 -17.79 -22.79 -38.66
C VAL A 361 -17.87 -22.30 -37.22
N GLY A 362 -17.92 -20.98 -37.05
CA GLY A 362 -18.26 -20.31 -35.80
C GLY A 362 -19.68 -19.75 -35.86
N LEU A 363 -20.28 -19.57 -34.68
CA LEU A 363 -21.57 -18.92 -34.50
C LEU A 363 -21.35 -17.66 -33.67
N GLN A 364 -21.76 -16.50 -34.20
CA GLN A 364 -21.99 -15.32 -33.38
C GLN A 364 -23.44 -15.33 -32.89
N LEU A 365 -23.61 -15.33 -31.57
CA LEU A 365 -24.91 -15.39 -30.92
C LEU A 365 -25.22 -14.02 -30.33
N LEU A 366 -26.31 -13.38 -30.76
CA LEU A 366 -26.76 -12.10 -30.22
C LEU A 366 -28.12 -12.25 -29.56
N LEU A 367 -28.23 -11.77 -28.33
CA LEU A 367 -29.53 -11.64 -27.69
C LEU A 367 -30.25 -10.41 -28.23
N ARG A 368 -31.47 -10.59 -28.74
CA ARG A 368 -32.31 -9.52 -29.28
C ARG A 368 -33.74 -9.67 -28.79
N GLN A 369 -34.48 -8.59 -28.92
CA GLN A 369 -35.92 -8.59 -28.75
C GLN A 369 -36.55 -8.43 -30.14
N ALA A 370 -37.51 -9.30 -30.47
CA ALA A 370 -38.32 -9.17 -31.68
C ALA A 370 -39.31 -7.99 -31.54
N ASP A 371 -39.91 -7.58 -32.67
CA ASP A 371 -40.84 -6.44 -32.72
C ASP A 371 -42.07 -6.62 -31.81
N ASP A 372 -42.43 -7.86 -31.52
CA ASP A 372 -43.53 -8.25 -30.63
C ASP A 372 -43.11 -8.33 -29.15
N GLY A 373 -41.88 -7.95 -28.82
CA GLY A 373 -41.34 -7.96 -27.47
C GLY A 373 -40.77 -9.29 -27.01
N ARG A 374 -40.82 -10.36 -27.83
CA ARG A 374 -40.26 -11.67 -27.45
C ARG A 374 -38.73 -11.67 -27.54
N GLY A 375 -38.08 -12.30 -26.56
CA GLY A 375 -36.65 -12.59 -26.63
C GLY A 375 -36.35 -13.60 -27.74
N ILE A 376 -35.37 -13.28 -28.58
CA ILE A 376 -34.87 -14.16 -29.65
C ILE A 376 -33.34 -14.24 -29.58
N LEU A 377 -32.80 -15.39 -29.99
CA LEU A 377 -31.38 -15.56 -30.23
C LEU A 377 -31.12 -15.43 -31.73
N LEU A 378 -30.45 -14.34 -32.13
CA LEU A 378 -29.97 -14.19 -33.49
C LEU A 378 -28.64 -14.91 -33.62
N VAL A 379 -28.57 -15.89 -34.52
CA VAL A 379 -27.39 -16.70 -34.78
C VAL A 379 -26.84 -16.33 -36.16
N LEU A 380 -25.59 -15.90 -36.21
CA LEU A 380 -24.87 -15.57 -37.43
C LEU A 380 -23.73 -16.56 -37.61
N PRO A 381 -23.91 -17.59 -38.44
CA PRO A 381 -22.83 -18.52 -38.74
C PRO A 381 -21.80 -17.85 -39.64
N TYR A 382 -20.53 -18.16 -39.40
CA TYR A 382 -19.41 -17.64 -40.18
C TYR A 382 -18.29 -18.67 -40.30
N ARG A 383 -17.49 -18.58 -41.37
CA ARG A 383 -16.27 -19.38 -41.60
C ARG A 383 -15.09 -18.44 -41.76
N ILE A 384 -13.97 -18.77 -41.13
CA ILE A 384 -12.71 -18.06 -41.36
C ILE A 384 -12.01 -18.69 -42.57
N THR A 385 -11.83 -17.92 -43.63
CA THR A 385 -11.27 -18.41 -44.91
C THR A 385 -9.78 -18.09 -45.09
N GLY A 386 -9.21 -17.28 -44.19
CA GLY A 386 -7.79 -16.94 -44.20
C GLY A 386 -7.50 -15.71 -43.33
N THR A 387 -6.34 -15.11 -43.55
CA THR A 387 -5.91 -13.88 -42.88
C THR A 387 -5.62 -12.81 -43.92
N GLY A 388 -6.18 -11.62 -43.73
CA GLY A 388 -5.98 -10.48 -44.60
C GLY A 388 -4.57 -9.87 -44.48
N PRO A 389 -4.20 -8.93 -45.38
CA PRO A 389 -2.91 -8.23 -45.34
C PRO A 389 -2.69 -7.42 -44.05
N ASP A 390 -3.76 -7.08 -43.34
CA ASP A 390 -3.81 -6.38 -42.06
C ASP A 390 -3.73 -7.32 -40.85
N GLY A 391 -3.54 -8.63 -41.07
CA GLY A 391 -3.48 -9.63 -40.00
C GLY A 391 -4.86 -10.03 -39.43
N LYS A 392 -5.97 -9.49 -39.95
CA LYS A 392 -7.32 -9.80 -39.49
C LYS A 392 -7.89 -11.03 -40.19
N PRO A 393 -8.75 -11.83 -39.54
CA PRO A 393 -9.38 -12.98 -40.18
C PRO A 393 -10.31 -12.52 -41.31
N LEU A 394 -10.19 -13.17 -42.48
CA LEU A 394 -11.15 -13.06 -43.56
C LEU A 394 -12.33 -13.98 -43.25
N VAL A 395 -13.54 -13.43 -43.30
CA VAL A 395 -14.75 -14.11 -42.83
C VAL A 395 -15.76 -14.26 -43.98
N GLU A 396 -16.16 -15.50 -44.26
CA GLU A 396 -17.33 -15.85 -45.07
C GLU A 396 -18.55 -15.95 -44.14
N ASN A 397 -19.60 -15.16 -44.39
CA ASN A 397 -20.82 -15.18 -43.59
C ASN A 397 -21.91 -16.02 -44.25
N PHE A 398 -22.65 -16.77 -43.44
CA PHE A 398 -23.84 -17.52 -43.86
C PHE A 398 -25.12 -16.73 -43.52
N PRO A 399 -26.27 -17.06 -44.13
CA PRO A 399 -27.53 -16.43 -43.79
C PRO A 399 -27.85 -16.56 -42.29
N PRO A 400 -28.27 -15.47 -41.63
CA PRO A 400 -28.59 -15.49 -40.21
C PRO A 400 -29.91 -16.24 -39.96
N LEU A 401 -30.07 -16.72 -38.73
CA LEU A 401 -31.30 -17.33 -38.25
C LEU A 401 -31.69 -16.75 -36.90
N ALA A 402 -32.98 -16.55 -36.68
CA ALA A 402 -33.53 -16.10 -35.42
C ALA A 402 -34.29 -17.26 -34.76
N LEU A 403 -33.98 -17.55 -33.51
CA LEU A 403 -34.60 -18.62 -32.75
C LEU A 403 -35.32 -18.04 -31.54
N ALA A 404 -36.61 -18.33 -31.40
CA ALA A 404 -37.32 -18.18 -30.13
C ALA A 404 -37.09 -19.40 -29.24
N ARG A 405 -37.49 -19.29 -27.96
CA ARG A 405 -37.38 -20.37 -26.98
C ARG A 405 -38.07 -21.64 -27.51
N GLY A 406 -37.34 -22.76 -27.49
CA GLY A 406 -37.80 -24.06 -27.97
C GLY A 406 -37.66 -24.28 -29.48
N GLU A 407 -37.31 -23.25 -30.26
CA GLU A 407 -37.16 -23.37 -31.71
C GLU A 407 -35.80 -23.95 -32.11
N ARG A 408 -35.78 -24.59 -33.28
CA ARG A 408 -34.59 -25.13 -33.92
C ARG A 408 -34.64 -24.86 -35.41
N ALA A 409 -33.52 -24.48 -36.00
CA ALA A 409 -33.38 -24.28 -37.43
C ALA A 409 -32.02 -24.79 -37.94
N THR A 410 -31.99 -25.20 -39.21
CA THR A 410 -30.76 -25.53 -39.93
C THR A 410 -30.34 -24.29 -40.72
N PRO A 411 -29.15 -23.71 -40.48
CA PRO A 411 -28.65 -22.62 -41.31
C PRO A 411 -28.50 -23.07 -42.76
N ALA A 412 -28.85 -22.19 -43.71
CA ALA A 412 -28.75 -22.51 -45.12
C ALA A 412 -27.28 -22.76 -45.53
N GLY A 413 -27.03 -23.89 -46.20
CA GLY A 413 -25.70 -24.28 -46.67
C GLY A 413 -24.83 -24.97 -45.62
N LEU A 414 -25.38 -25.32 -44.45
CA LEU A 414 -24.67 -26.01 -43.37
C LEU A 414 -25.35 -27.34 -43.01
N ASP A 415 -24.56 -28.27 -42.48
CA ASP A 415 -24.93 -29.67 -42.20
C ASP A 415 -25.28 -29.93 -40.72
N PHE A 416 -25.71 -28.88 -40.01
CA PHE A 416 -26.07 -28.96 -38.60
C PHE A 416 -27.27 -28.06 -38.29
N SER A 417 -28.02 -28.39 -37.26
CA SER A 417 -29.12 -27.57 -36.75
C SER A 417 -28.72 -26.91 -35.43
N VAL A 418 -29.22 -25.70 -35.21
CA VAL A 418 -29.06 -24.94 -33.97
C VAL A 418 -30.42 -24.78 -33.33
N GLY A 419 -30.53 -25.14 -32.06
CA GLY A 419 -31.76 -24.96 -31.27
C GLY A 419 -31.50 -24.13 -30.02
N LEU A 420 -32.47 -23.28 -29.68
CA LEU A 420 -32.51 -22.55 -28.42
C LEU A 420 -33.43 -23.29 -27.46
N VAL A 421 -32.89 -23.83 -26.36
CA VAL A 421 -33.68 -24.53 -25.35
C VAL A 421 -34.33 -23.52 -24.41
N ASP A 422 -33.53 -22.64 -23.82
CA ASP A 422 -33.99 -21.63 -22.87
C ASP A 422 -33.05 -20.42 -22.81
N PHE A 423 -33.54 -19.32 -22.26
CA PHE A 423 -32.71 -18.23 -21.79
C PHE A 423 -32.32 -18.53 -20.35
N SER A 424 -31.02 -18.62 -20.10
CA SER A 424 -30.43 -18.81 -18.77
C SER A 424 -29.35 -17.75 -18.57
N GLU A 425 -28.75 -17.71 -17.39
CA GLU A 425 -27.80 -16.71 -16.96
C GLU A 425 -26.46 -17.36 -16.58
N TYR A 426 -25.42 -16.53 -16.60
CA TYR A 426 -24.16 -16.83 -15.94
C TYR A 426 -23.93 -15.87 -14.79
N THR A 427 -23.20 -16.35 -13.77
CA THR A 427 -22.59 -15.48 -12.77
C THR A 427 -21.16 -15.15 -13.17
N LEU A 428 -20.74 -13.91 -12.96
CA LEU A 428 -19.34 -13.50 -13.02
C LEU A 428 -18.79 -13.46 -11.59
N LEU A 429 -17.85 -14.36 -11.32
CA LEU A 429 -17.17 -14.47 -10.04
C LEU A 429 -15.74 -13.97 -10.15
N ILE A 430 -15.22 -13.37 -9.09
CA ILE A 430 -13.78 -13.13 -8.91
C ILE A 430 -13.31 -14.11 -7.84
N ALA A 431 -12.54 -15.12 -8.25
CA ALA A 431 -11.85 -16.02 -7.34
C ALA A 431 -10.50 -15.41 -6.98
N LYS A 432 -10.32 -15.02 -5.72
CA LYS A 432 -9.12 -14.33 -5.25
C LYS A 432 -8.41 -15.09 -4.15
N ARG A 433 -7.10 -15.27 -4.29
CA ARG A 433 -6.18 -15.77 -3.26
C ARG A 433 -5.19 -14.66 -2.91
N ASP A 434 -5.24 -14.19 -1.67
CA ASP A 434 -4.38 -13.10 -1.18
C ASP A 434 -3.59 -13.52 0.07
N PRO A 435 -2.39 -14.11 -0.10
CA PRO A 435 -1.55 -14.52 1.03
C PRO A 435 -0.96 -13.32 1.82
N GLY A 436 -0.95 -12.12 1.24
CA GLY A 436 -0.44 -10.91 1.89
C GLY A 436 -1.46 -10.25 2.83
N GLN A 437 -2.75 -10.61 2.75
CA GLN A 437 -3.83 -9.98 3.50
C GLN A 437 -3.56 -9.91 5.02
N GLY A 438 -3.08 -10.98 5.64
CA GLY A 438 -2.75 -10.99 7.07
C GLY A 438 -1.61 -10.03 7.42
N ILE A 439 -0.62 -9.90 6.53
CA ILE A 439 0.50 -8.97 6.69
C ILE A 439 0.01 -7.53 6.59
N VAL A 440 -0.96 -7.24 5.71
CA VAL A 440 -1.60 -5.91 5.61
C VAL A 440 -2.29 -5.53 6.93
N TRP A 441 -3.03 -6.44 7.56
CA TRP A 441 -3.66 -6.16 8.85
C TRP A 441 -2.66 -5.86 9.96
N LEU A 442 -1.56 -6.61 9.99
CA LEU A 442 -0.47 -6.34 10.93
C LEU A 442 0.20 -4.99 10.64
N ALA A 443 0.45 -4.69 9.37
CA ALA A 443 0.99 -3.40 8.93
C ALA A 443 0.11 -2.23 9.39
N PHE A 444 -1.19 -2.35 9.17
CA PHE A 444 -2.19 -1.38 9.62
C PHE A 444 -2.17 -1.20 11.14
N ALA A 445 -2.17 -2.30 11.92
CA ALA A 445 -2.09 -2.24 13.37
C ALA A 445 -0.81 -1.53 13.85
N CYS A 446 0.34 -1.80 13.23
CA CYS A 446 1.61 -1.13 13.53
C CYS A 446 1.57 0.36 13.21
N LEU A 447 1.01 0.75 12.06
CA LEU A 447 0.87 2.16 11.66
C LEU A 447 -0.04 2.91 12.64
N ILE A 448 -1.22 2.39 12.94
CA ILE A 448 -2.17 2.99 13.86
C ILE A 448 -1.55 3.11 15.26
N ALA A 449 -0.99 2.02 15.80
CA ALA A 449 -0.36 2.04 17.12
C ALA A 449 0.79 3.06 17.19
N GLY A 450 1.66 3.10 16.18
CA GLY A 450 2.78 4.03 16.13
C GLY A 450 2.33 5.49 16.10
N ILE A 451 1.30 5.80 15.30
CA ILE A 451 0.70 7.15 15.22
C ILE A 451 0.02 7.52 16.54
N THR A 452 -0.78 6.62 17.11
CA THR A 452 -1.49 6.85 18.37
C THR A 452 -0.52 7.12 19.52
N ILE A 453 0.55 6.33 19.66
CA ILE A 453 1.57 6.56 20.71
C ILE A 453 2.24 7.92 20.50
N THR A 454 2.57 8.28 19.25
CA THR A 454 3.25 9.53 18.92
C THR A 454 2.41 10.76 19.29
N PHE A 455 1.10 10.74 19.02
CA PHE A 455 0.23 11.90 19.29
C PHE A 455 -0.33 11.95 20.71
N TYR A 456 -0.69 10.80 21.29
CA TYR A 456 -1.42 10.77 22.57
C TYR A 456 -0.53 10.53 23.79
N LEU A 457 0.71 10.08 23.60
CA LEU A 457 1.65 9.83 24.69
C LEU A 457 2.91 10.71 24.59
N PRO A 458 2.81 12.05 24.46
CA PRO A 458 4.01 12.87 24.33
C PRO A 458 4.91 12.73 25.57
N ARG A 459 6.22 12.74 25.36
CA ARG A 459 7.20 12.61 26.45
C ARG A 459 7.22 13.88 27.28
N ARG A 460 7.19 13.74 28.61
CA ARG A 460 7.29 14.84 29.58
C ARG A 460 8.46 14.57 30.50
N ARG A 461 9.26 15.59 30.76
CA ARG A 461 10.46 15.49 31.58
C ARG A 461 10.52 16.66 32.53
N VAL A 462 10.79 16.38 33.80
CA VAL A 462 10.95 17.39 34.83
C VAL A 462 12.29 17.20 35.50
N TRP A 463 13.04 18.27 35.68
CA TRP A 463 14.24 18.28 36.52
C TRP A 463 14.00 19.24 37.67
N ALA A 464 14.35 18.81 38.87
CA ALA A 464 14.46 19.66 40.04
C ALA A 464 15.86 19.55 40.62
N ARG A 465 16.47 20.69 40.93
CA ARG A 465 17.72 20.81 41.68
C ARG A 465 17.38 21.44 43.03
N ILE A 466 17.78 20.79 44.12
CA ILE A 466 17.65 21.28 45.49
C ILE A 466 19.05 21.62 45.99
N ASP A 467 19.32 22.90 46.21
CA ASP A 467 20.56 23.38 46.77
C ASP A 467 20.66 23.11 48.28
N PRO A 468 21.87 23.03 48.84
CA PRO A 468 22.06 22.95 50.29
C PRO A 468 21.44 24.13 51.06
N SER A 469 21.27 25.30 50.40
CA SER A 469 20.57 26.46 50.95
C SER A 469 19.05 26.25 51.11
N GLY A 470 18.49 25.20 50.48
CA GLY A 470 17.05 24.94 50.43
C GLY A 470 16.34 25.58 49.23
N ASP A 471 17.08 26.24 48.33
CA ASP A 471 16.57 26.74 47.05
C ASP A 471 16.30 25.59 46.08
N VAL A 472 15.19 25.67 45.35
CA VAL A 472 14.75 24.64 44.41
C VAL A 472 14.55 25.24 43.03
N GLY A 473 15.38 24.84 42.07
CA GLY A 473 15.16 25.13 40.65
C GLY A 473 14.38 23.99 39.99
N VAL A 474 13.24 24.28 39.35
CA VAL A 474 12.40 23.31 38.64
C VAL A 474 12.31 23.63 37.17
N VAL A 475 12.26 22.59 36.36
CA VAL A 475 12.36 22.61 34.92
C VAL A 475 11.33 21.68 34.34
N TRP A 476 10.54 22.15 33.38
CA TRP A 476 9.72 21.28 32.57
C TRP A 476 10.20 21.28 31.12
N ARG A 477 10.27 20.10 30.50
CA ARG A 477 10.41 19.94 29.04
C ARG A 477 9.48 18.86 28.56
N SER A 478 8.76 19.12 27.48
CA SER A 478 7.93 18.12 26.82
C SER A 478 8.14 18.11 25.32
N ASP A 479 7.73 17.01 24.69
CA ASP A 479 7.55 16.97 23.24
C ASP A 479 6.33 17.83 22.83
N ARG A 480 6.11 18.00 21.51
CA ARG A 480 5.00 18.79 20.94
C ARG A 480 3.64 18.28 21.45
N TYR A 481 2.61 19.13 21.37
CA TYR A 481 1.22 18.82 21.74
C TYR A 481 0.93 18.72 23.25
N VAL A 482 1.84 19.22 24.09
CA VAL A 482 1.62 19.35 25.54
C VAL A 482 1.36 20.82 25.88
N ASP A 483 0.28 21.07 26.61
CA ASP A 483 -0.02 22.37 27.22
C ASP A 483 0.87 22.55 28.46
N VAL A 484 2.07 23.08 28.23
CA VAL A 484 3.10 23.20 29.27
C VAL A 484 2.65 24.15 30.37
N GLU A 485 2.04 25.29 30.03
CA GLU A 485 1.60 26.28 31.02
C GLU A 485 0.63 25.66 32.02
N ARG A 486 -0.37 24.93 31.54
CA ARG A 486 -1.35 24.27 32.40
C ARG A 486 -0.78 23.11 33.20
N GLU A 487 -0.03 22.22 32.56
CA GLU A 487 0.51 21.03 33.24
C GLU A 487 1.63 21.39 34.23
N PHE A 488 2.51 22.33 33.87
CA PHE A 488 3.57 22.81 34.74
C PHE A 488 3.02 23.66 35.87
N GLY A 489 2.07 24.56 35.61
CA GLY A 489 1.39 25.36 36.65
C GLY A 489 0.79 24.48 37.73
N ARG A 490 0.05 23.43 37.33
CA ARG A 490 -0.50 22.44 38.28
C ARG A 490 0.58 21.73 39.09
N LEU A 491 1.72 21.38 38.48
CA LEU A 491 2.83 20.79 39.23
C LEU A 491 3.35 21.76 40.28
N LEU A 492 3.50 23.04 39.94
CA LEU A 492 3.93 24.06 40.89
C LEU A 492 2.92 24.24 42.03
N ASP A 493 1.62 24.25 41.74
CA ASP A 493 0.55 24.32 42.75
C ASP A 493 0.64 23.17 43.77
N ASP A 494 0.89 21.94 43.30
CA ASP A 494 1.09 20.79 44.18
C ASP A 494 2.34 20.94 45.05
N LEU A 495 3.44 21.44 44.48
CA LEU A 495 4.68 21.67 45.23
C LEU A 495 4.49 22.75 46.31
N VAL A 496 3.75 23.81 46.00
CA VAL A 496 3.37 24.85 46.97
C VAL A 496 2.47 24.27 48.06
N THR A 497 1.52 23.41 47.71
CA THR A 497 0.63 22.74 48.67
C THR A 497 1.41 21.81 49.60
N ILE A 498 2.37 21.05 49.07
CA ILE A 498 3.25 20.18 49.86
C ILE A 498 4.10 21.01 50.83
N ARG A 499 4.64 22.15 50.37
CA ARG A 499 5.39 23.08 51.23
C ARG A 499 4.56 23.57 52.41
N GLN A 500 3.28 23.85 52.22
CA GLN A 500 2.40 24.36 53.28
C GLN A 500 2.05 23.31 54.34
N ARG A 501 2.26 22.02 54.04
CA ARG A 501 1.95 20.89 54.94
C ARG A 501 3.17 20.32 55.66
N ALA A 502 4.38 20.66 55.19
CA ALA A 502 5.66 20.28 55.78
C ALA A 502 6.10 21.35 56.78
#